data_AF-A0A8D2AB01-F1
#
_entry.id   AF-A0A8D2AB01-F1
#
_cell.length_a   1.000
_cell.length_b   1.000
_cell.length_c   1.000
_cell.angle_alpha   90.00
_cell.angle_beta   90.00
_cell.angle_gamma   90.00
#
_symmetry.space_group_name_H-M   'P 1'
#
loop_
_entity.id
_entity.type
_entity.pdbx_description
1 polymer ?
#
loop_
_entity_poly.entity_id
_entity_poly.type
_entity_poly.pdbx_seq_one_letter_code
_entity_poly.pdbx_strand_id
1 'polypeptide(L)' 'MLQQGLLSFSDVAVDFTWEEWQLLDTVQKDLYRDVMLENYSNLMSLGHQATKPEAVVHLEKGKQQGTVEREFSNQCSPGE' A
#
# COMPACT_ATOMS: atom_id res chain seq x y z
N MET A 1 9.91 -7.69 33.42
CA MET A 1 10.32 -7.86 32.01
C MET A 1 9.10 -7.56 31.16
N LEU A 2 9.11 -6.45 30.42
CA LEU A 2 8.01 -6.17 29.49
C LEU A 2 8.14 -7.13 28.32
N GLN A 3 7.10 -7.91 28.08
CA GLN A 3 7.00 -8.79 26.92
C GLN A 3 7.06 -7.88 25.68
N GLN A 4 8.12 -7.99 24.89
CA GLN A 4 8.20 -7.34 23.59
C GLN A 4 7.15 -8.03 22.71
N GLY A 5 5.93 -7.50 22.72
CA GLY A 5 4.86 -7.95 21.84
C GLY A 5 5.32 -7.78 20.40
N LEU A 6 5.08 -8.79 19.57
CA LEU A 6 5.36 -8.73 18.13
C LEU A 6 4.54 -7.57 17.55
N LEU A 7 5.19 -6.47 17.20
CA LEU A 7 4.53 -5.36 16.52
C LEU A 7 4.20 -5.79 15.09
N SER A 8 2.94 -5.70 14.72
CA SER A 8 2.47 -5.93 13.37
C SER A 8 2.38 -4.61 12.60
N PHE A 9 2.28 -4.69 11.28
CA PHE A 9 2.07 -3.50 10.45
C PHE A 9 0.78 -2.77 10.83
N SER A 10 -0.27 -3.50 11.22
CA SER A 10 -1.54 -2.92 11.64
C SER A 10 -1.45 -2.07 12.91
N ASP A 11 -0.46 -2.31 13.78
CA ASP A 11 -0.26 -1.53 15.00
C ASP A 11 0.30 -0.14 14.74
N VAL A 12 0.88 0.08 13.54
CA VAL A 12 1.52 1.34 13.14
C VAL A 12 0.93 1.92 11.85
N ALA A 13 -0.02 1.22 11.23
CA ALA A 13 -0.72 1.70 10.04
C ALA A 13 -1.81 2.69 10.44
N VAL A 14 -1.96 3.75 9.65
CA VAL A 14 -3.17 4.58 9.68
C VAL A 14 -4.15 3.91 8.73
N ASP A 15 -5.38 3.71 9.14
CA ASP A 15 -6.42 3.15 8.29
C ASP A 15 -7.46 4.22 7.98
N PHE A 16 -7.88 4.27 6.72
CA PHE A 16 -8.94 5.16 6.25
C PHE A 16 -10.06 4.30 5.71
N THR A 17 -11.29 4.65 6.07
CA THR A 17 -12.46 4.14 5.33
C THR A 17 -12.41 4.62 3.88
N TRP A 18 -13.16 3.95 2.99
CA TRP A 18 -13.21 4.36 1.59
C TRP A 18 -13.71 5.79 1.42
N GLU A 19 -14.71 6.18 2.23
CA GLU A 19 -15.29 7.52 2.25
C GLU A 19 -14.25 8.56 2.70
N GLU A 20 -13.49 8.29 3.77
CA GLU A 20 -12.41 9.18 4.22
C GLU A 20 -11.29 9.29 3.19
N TRP A 21 -10.93 8.17 2.55
CA TRP A 21 -9.92 8.14 1.49
C TRP A 21 -10.30 9.01 0.28
N GLN A 22 -11.58 9.05 -0.11
CA GLN A 22 -12.04 9.91 -1.19
C GLN A 22 -11.91 11.40 -0.86
N LEU A 23 -12.02 11.77 0.41
CA LEU A 23 -11.91 13.15 0.87
C LEU A 23 -10.47 13.67 0.92
N LEU A 24 -9.47 12.77 0.89
CA LEU A 24 -8.06 13.17 0.88
C LEU A 24 -7.66 13.79 -0.46
N ASP A 25 -6.94 14.90 -0.39
CA ASP A 25 -6.30 15.50 -1.56
C ASP A 25 -5.07 14.67 -2.01
N THR A 26 -4.52 15.03 -3.18
CA THR A 26 -3.37 14.32 -3.75
C THR A 26 -2.15 14.34 -2.82
N VAL A 27 -1.88 15.46 -2.15
CA VAL A 27 -0.72 15.62 -1.27
C VAL A 27 -0.87 14.73 -0.04
N GLN A 28 -2.08 14.65 0.53
CA GLN A 28 -2.39 13.78 1.65
C GLN A 28 -2.29 12.30 1.29
N LYS A 29 -2.75 11.91 0.10
CA LYS A 29 -2.60 10.54 -0.42
C LYS A 29 -1.14 10.17 -0.63
N ASP A 30 -0.32 11.08 -1.14
CA ASP A 30 1.11 10.86 -1.29
C ASP A 30 1.81 10.74 0.07
N LEU A 31 1.50 11.63 1.01
CA LEU A 31 2.03 11.57 2.37
C LEU A 31 1.66 10.25 3.06
N TYR A 32 0.42 9.77 2.90
CA TYR A 32 0.01 8.47 3.41
C TYR A 32 0.89 7.34 2.88
N ARG A 33 1.15 7.33 1.56
CA ARG A 33 1.98 6.30 0.93
C ARG A 33 3.41 6.33 1.48
N ASP A 34 4.00 7.52 1.63
CA ASP A 34 5.36 7.66 2.15
C ASP A 34 5.46 7.21 3.61
N VAL A 35 4.53 7.64 4.46
CA VAL A 35 4.50 7.24 5.88
C VAL A 35 4.27 5.73 6.03
N MET A 36 3.36 5.13 5.26
CA MET A 36 3.12 3.68 5.33
C MET A 36 4.33 2.86 4.86
N LEU A 37 5.07 3.34 3.86
CA LEU A 37 6.30 2.70 3.39
C LEU A 37 7.42 2.80 4.43
N GLU A 38 7.57 3.97 5.06
CA GLU A 38 8.54 4.18 6.13
C GLU A 38 8.22 3.27 7.33
N ASN A 39 6.95 3.19 7.74
CA ASN A 39 6.51 2.30 8.81
C ASN A 39 6.79 0.83 8.50
N TYR A 40 6.55 0.38 7.26
CA TYR A 40 6.88 -0.97 6.83
C TYR A 40 8.39 -1.25 6.90
N SER A 41 9.20 -0.32 6.39
CA SER A 41 10.67 -0.43 6.41
C SER A 41 11.22 -0.46 7.84
N ASN A 42 10.65 0.36 8.73
CA ASN A 42 11.04 0.42 10.13
C ASN A 42 10.72 -0.90 10.85
N LEU A 43 9.53 -1.47 10.64
CA LEU A 43 9.17 -2.79 11.18
C LEU A 43 10.11 -3.89 10.70
N MET A 44 10.45 -3.90 9.40
CA MET A 44 11.40 -4.85 8.87
C MET A 44 12.80 -4.68 9.48
N SER A 45 13.22 -3.43 9.72
CA SER A 45 14.51 -3.10 10.34
C SER A 45 14.56 -3.52 11.82
N LEU A 46 13.43 -3.55 12.50
CA LEU A 46 13.29 -4.06 13.87
C LEU A 46 13.29 -5.60 13.94
N GLY A 47 13.57 -6.31 12.84
CA GLY A 47 13.64 -7.77 12.80
C GLY A 47 12.28 -8.46 12.88
N HIS A 48 11.17 -7.74 12.69
CA HIS A 48 9.85 -8.33 12.62
C HIS A 48 9.66 -8.92 11.21
N GLN A 49 9.37 -10.22 11.11
CA GLN A 49 8.98 -10.83 9.83
C GLN A 49 7.57 -10.36 9.47
N ALA A 50 7.45 -9.19 8.83
CA ALA A 50 6.21 -8.75 8.22
C ALA A 50 6.08 -9.38 6.83
N THR A 51 5.11 -10.28 6.65
CA THR A 51 4.67 -10.69 5.32
C THR A 51 4.27 -9.44 4.56
N LYS A 52 4.96 -9.18 3.43
CA LYS A 52 4.80 -7.95 2.64
C LYS A 52 3.32 -7.81 2.23
N PRO A 53 2.57 -6.83 2.77
CA PRO A 53 1.16 -6.70 2.44
C PRO A 53 0.99 -6.39 0.96
N GLU A 54 -0.07 -6.90 0.33
CA GLU A 54 -0.36 -6.67 -1.10
C GLU A 54 -0.40 -5.17 -1.45
N ALA A 55 -0.80 -4.32 -0.49
CA ALA A 55 -0.72 -2.87 -0.59
C ALA A 55 0.70 -2.36 -0.86
N VAL A 56 1.71 -2.89 -0.18
CA VAL A 56 3.13 -2.50 -0.38
C VAL A 56 3.63 -2.96 -1.76
N VAL A 57 3.18 -4.11 -2.25
CA VAL A 57 3.51 -4.62 -3.59
C VAL A 57 2.98 -3.69 -4.69
N HIS A 58 1.74 -3.21 -4.56
CA HIS A 58 1.17 -2.26 -5.52
C HIS A 58 1.82 -0.87 -5.44
N LEU A 59 2.19 -0.43 -4.24
CA LEU A 59 2.87 0.86 -4.04
C LEU A 59 4.28 0.90 -4.66
N GLU A 60 5.05 -0.18 -4.56
CA GLU A 60 6.36 -0.32 -5.22
C GLU A 60 6.22 -0.34 -6.75
N LYS A 61 5.21 -1.03 -7.27
CA LYS A 61 4.96 -1.17 -8.71
C LYS A 61 4.58 0.17 -9.37
N GLY A 62 3.82 1.01 -8.67
CA GLY A 62 3.51 2.37 -9.11
C GLY A 62 4.73 3.30 -9.15
N LYS A 63 5.78 3.01 -8.36
CA LYS A 63 7.05 3.76 -8.38
C LYS A 63 8.00 3.31 -9.51
N GLN A 64 7.82 2.09 -10.03
CA GLN A 64 8.60 1.54 -11.14
C GLN A 64 7.95 1.72 -12.53
N GLN A 65 6.65 1.98 -12.61
CA GLN A 65 5.93 2.19 -13.87
C GLN A 65 5.89 3.67 -14.28
N GLY A 66 7.06 4.25 -14.54
CA GLY A 66 7.15 5.32 -15.54
C GLY A 66 6.98 4.70 -16.92
N THR A 67 5.94 5.12 -17.66
CA THR A 67 5.65 4.75 -19.07
C THR A 67 5.49 3.26 -19.37
N VAL A 68 4.27 2.73 -19.30
CA VAL A 68 3.68 1.88 -20.36
C VAL A 68 2.15 2.04 -20.27
N GLU A 69 1.57 2.75 -21.23
CA GLU A 69 0.15 2.63 -21.55
C GLU A 69 -0.14 1.15 -21.83
N ARG A 70 -1.01 0.52 -21.03
CA ARG A 70 -1.52 -0.81 -21.34
C ARG A 70 -3.04 -0.74 -21.48
N GLU A 71 -3.41 -0.59 -22.74
CA GLU A 71 -4.65 -0.90 -23.41
C GLU A 71 -5.61 -1.77 -22.57
N PHE A 72 -6.79 -1.19 -22.28
CA PHE A 72 -7.95 -1.92 -21.84
C PHE A 72 -8.37 -2.88 -22.97
N SER A 73 -8.08 -4.16 -22.78
CA SER A 73 -8.65 -5.23 -23.60
C SER A 73 -10.16 -5.31 -23.30
N ASN A 74 -10.93 -4.53 -24.05
CA ASN A 74 -12.38 -4.65 -24.14
C ASN A 74 -12.70 -5.99 -24.81
N GLN A 75 -12.93 -7.03 -24.02
CA GLN A 75 -13.52 -8.26 -24.52
C GLN A 75 -15.03 -8.05 -24.71
N CYS A 76 -15.43 -7.81 -25.96
CA CYS A 76 -16.82 -7.96 -26.39
C CYS A 76 -16.89 -9.22 -27.28
N SER A 77 -17.50 -10.28 -26.76
CA SER A 77 -17.78 -11.49 -27.54
C SER A 77 -18.95 -11.23 -28.49
N PRO A 78 -18.88 -11.61 -29.78
CA PRO A 78 -20.07 -11.68 -30.63
C PRO A 78 -20.79 -13.01 -30.37
N GLY A 79 -22.05 -12.91 -29.96
CA GLY A 79 -23.03 -13.98 -30.12
C GLY A 79 -23.71 -13.84 -31.49
N GLU A 80 -23.81 -14.98 -32.16
CA GLU A 80 -24.61 -15.31 -33.37
C GLU A 80 -24.13 -14.80 -34.73
#